data_AF-A0A7V5YFS3-F1
#
_entry.id   AF-A0A7V5YFS3-F1
#
_cell.length_a   1.000
_cell.length_b   1.000
_cell.length_c   1.000
_cell.angle_alpha   90.00
_cell.angle_beta   90.00
_cell.angle_gamma   90.00
#
_symmetry.space_group_name_H-M   'P 1'
#
loop_
_entity.id
_entity.type
_entity.pdbx_description
1 polymer ?
#
loop_
_entity_poly.entity_id
_entity_poly.type
_entity_poly.pdbx_seq_one_letter_code
_entity_poly.pdbx_strand_id
1 'polypeptide(L)'
;MNDLLTLIGSSIENLRQCIDLFDNAQPDGGAERISSVLAEIDGYLKEIDTDPLLELASIDRGQIADRLQSIEVDLASILSELADQEHEYSATD
;
A
#
# COMPACT_ATOMS: atom_id res chain seq x y z
N MET A 1 6.03 -9.00 -14.52
CA MET A 1 6.98 -9.61 -13.56
C MET A 1 6.96 -8.67 -12.38
N ASN A 2 6.19 -9.01 -11.35
CA ASN A 2 6.15 -8.24 -10.11
C ASN A 2 7.27 -8.78 -9.22
N ASP A 3 8.38 -8.07 -9.15
CA ASP A 3 9.47 -8.37 -8.22
C ASP A 3 9.48 -7.39 -7.04
N LEU A 4 10.17 -7.76 -5.96
CA LEU A 4 10.21 -6.98 -4.71
C LEU A 4 10.68 -5.54 -4.92
N LEU A 5 11.65 -5.31 -5.81
CA LEU A 5 12.20 -3.97 -6.03
C LEU A 5 11.21 -3.10 -6.80
N THR A 6 10.52 -3.68 -7.77
CA THR A 6 9.43 -3.01 -8.49
C THR A 6 8.32 -2.62 -7.52
N LEU A 7 7.88 -3.54 -6.64
CA LEU A 7 6.88 -3.25 -5.61
C LEU A 7 7.31 -2.11 -4.68
N ILE A 8 8.55 -2.14 -4.18
CA ILE A 8 9.08 -1.09 -3.31
C ILE A 8 9.07 0.26 -4.03
N GLY A 9 9.54 0.29 -5.28
CA GLY A 9 9.61 1.51 -6.07
C GLY A 9 8.23 2.14 -6.33
N SER A 10 7.26 1.34 -6.77
CA SER A 10 5.89 1.80 -7.02
C SER A 10 5.19 2.22 -5.73
N SER A 11 5.39 1.47 -4.64
CA SER A 11 4.81 1.80 -3.33
C SER A 11 5.31 3.15 -2.81
N ILE A 12 6.61 3.41 -2.88
CA ILE A 12 7.19 4.69 -2.44
C ILE A 12 6.62 5.85 -3.28
N GLU A 13 6.52 5.67 -4.60
CA GLU A 13 5.99 6.71 -5.48
C GLU A 13 4.50 6.99 -5.19
N ASN A 14 3.68 5.96 -5.03
CA ASN A 14 2.27 6.10 -4.69
C ASN A 14 2.09 6.76 -3.31
N LEU A 15 2.85 6.34 -2.30
CA LEU A 15 2.80 6.95 -0.96
C LEU A 15 3.27 8.40 -0.97
N ARG A 16 4.27 8.76 -1.79
CA ARG A 16 4.66 10.16 -1.98
C ARG A 16 3.52 10.98 -2.59
N GLN A 17 2.93 10.50 -3.69
CA GLN A 17 1.80 11.19 -4.34
C GLN A 17 0.60 11.30 -3.40
N CYS A 18 0.37 10.29 -2.58
CA CYS A 18 -0.65 10.31 -1.54
C CYS A 18 -0.47 11.48 -0.56
N ILE A 19 0.76 11.70 -0.08
CA ILE A 19 1.08 12.83 0.81
C ILE A 19 0.81 14.14 0.09
N ASP A 20 1.29 14.29 -1.15
CA ASP A 20 1.05 15.50 -1.95
C ASP A 20 -0.46 15.77 -2.14
N LEU A 21 -1.27 14.74 -2.36
CA LEU A 21 -2.73 14.87 -2.52
C LEU A 21 -3.42 15.30 -1.23
N PHE A 22 -3.01 14.76 -0.08
CA PHE A 22 -3.53 15.21 1.22
C PHE A 22 -3.14 16.67 1.50
N ASP A 23 -1.90 17.07 1.22
CA ASP A 23 -1.44 18.45 1.39
C ASP A 23 -2.22 19.44 0.50
N ASN A 24 -2.73 18.97 -0.64
CA ASN A 24 -3.58 19.75 -1.55
C ASN A 24 -5.09 19.60 -1.28
N ALA A 25 -5.47 19.02 -0.13
CA ALA A 25 -6.87 18.77 0.26
C ALA A 25 -7.66 17.95 -0.77
N GLN A 26 -7.01 16.93 -1.36
CA GLN A 26 -7.60 15.96 -2.28
C GLN A 26 -7.64 14.55 -1.65
N PRO A 27 -8.46 14.33 -0.60
CA PRO A 27 -8.45 13.09 0.18
C PRO A 27 -8.82 11.85 -0.64
N ASP A 28 -9.80 11.95 -1.55
CA ASP A 28 -10.17 10.86 -2.47
C ASP A 28 -8.98 10.36 -3.28
N GLY A 29 -8.21 11.29 -3.86
CA GLY A 29 -7.02 10.96 -4.62
C GLY A 29 -5.93 10.32 -3.76
N GLY A 30 -5.76 10.81 -2.53
CA GLY A 30 -4.85 10.21 -1.55
C GLY A 30 -5.24 8.76 -1.23
N ALA A 31 -6.53 8.53 -0.95
CA ALA A 31 -7.08 7.21 -0.67
C ALA A 31 -6.94 6.24 -1.86
N GLU A 32 -7.12 6.72 -3.10
CA GLU A 32 -6.86 5.92 -4.31
C GLU A 32 -5.39 5.47 -4.42
N ARG A 33 -4.43 6.32 -4.02
CA ARG A 33 -3.02 5.96 -4.01
C ARG A 33 -2.69 4.90 -2.97
N ILE A 34 -3.24 5.01 -1.76
CA ILE A 34 -3.06 3.97 -0.73
C ILE A 34 -3.69 2.65 -1.20
N SER A 35 -4.88 2.71 -1.80
CA SER A 35 -5.56 1.53 -2.35
C SER A 35 -4.75 0.86 -3.47
N SER A 36 -4.05 1.65 -4.28
CA SER A 36 -3.15 1.11 -5.31
C SER A 36 -1.98 0.34 -4.70
N VAL A 37 -1.37 0.84 -3.62
CA VAL A 37 -0.30 0.14 -2.91
C VAL A 37 -0.80 -1.18 -2.33
N LEU A 38 -1.98 -1.19 -1.71
CA LEU A 38 -2.59 -2.42 -1.20
C LEU A 38 -2.79 -3.46 -2.31
N ALA A 39 -3.30 -3.05 -3.47
CA ALA A 39 -3.48 -3.96 -4.61
C ALA A 39 -2.15 -4.50 -5.15
N GLU A 40 -1.10 -3.68 -5.15
CA GLU A 40 0.25 -4.10 -5.57
C GLU A 40 0.86 -5.10 -4.59
N ILE A 41 0.70 -4.88 -3.27
CA ILE A 41 1.17 -5.81 -2.24
C ILE A 41 0.45 -7.16 -2.34
N ASP A 42 -0.89 -7.17 -2.40
CA ASP A 42 -1.69 -8.39 -2.57
C ASP A 42 -1.30 -9.13 -3.86
N GLY A 43 -1.09 -8.39 -4.95
CA GLY A 43 -0.60 -8.94 -6.22
C GLY A 43 0.77 -9.59 -6.10
N TYR A 44 1.72 -8.93 -5.42
CA TYR A 44 3.05 -9.49 -5.18
C TYR A 44 3.02 -10.72 -4.28
N LEU A 45 2.25 -10.70 -3.18
CA LEU A 45 2.15 -11.83 -2.24
C LEU A 45 1.63 -13.10 -2.92
N LYS A 46 0.75 -12.97 -3.93
CA LYS A 46 0.27 -14.11 -4.74
C LYS A 46 1.35 -14.74 -5.62
N GLU A 47 2.35 -13.96 -6.01
CA GLU A 47 3.41 -14.36 -6.94
C GLU A 47 4.80 -14.41 -6.28
N ILE A 48 4.89 -14.25 -4.94
CA ILE A 48 6.15 -14.13 -4.20
C ILE A 48 7.10 -15.31 -4.42
N ASP A 49 6.55 -16.51 -4.60
CA ASP A 49 7.33 -17.73 -4.88
C ASP A 49 8.04 -17.71 -6.25
N THR A 50 7.63 -16.81 -7.13
CA THR A 50 8.19 -16.63 -8.47
C THR A 50 9.24 -15.54 -8.54
N ASP A 51 9.49 -14.81 -7.44
CA ASP A 51 10.47 -13.73 -7.40
C ASP A 51 11.91 -14.27 -7.29
N PRO A 52 12.72 -14.17 -8.36
CA PRO A 52 14.09 -14.67 -8.35
C PRO A 52 15.01 -13.84 -7.44
N LEU A 53 14.65 -12.58 -7.12
CA LEU A 53 15.48 -11.71 -6.28
C LEU A 53 15.56 -12.25 -4.85
N LEU A 54 14.48 -12.84 -4.34
CA LEU A 54 14.47 -13.40 -2.99
C LEU A 54 15.46 -14.55 -2.85
N GLU A 55 15.55 -15.40 -3.88
CA GLU A 55 16.51 -16.50 -3.91
C GLU A 55 17.94 -15.97 -4.06
N LEU A 56 18.19 -15.08 -5.02
CA LEU A 56 19.52 -14.54 -5.29
C LEU A 56 20.10 -13.77 -4.11
N ALA A 57 19.27 -13.03 -3.39
CA ALA A 57 19.67 -12.26 -2.22
C ALA A 57 19.64 -13.06 -0.91
N SER A 58 19.25 -14.35 -0.96
CA SER A 58 19.06 -15.20 0.23
C SER A 58 18.14 -14.54 1.28
N ILE A 59 17.09 -13.88 0.81
CA ILE A 59 16.08 -13.23 1.64
C ILE A 59 15.03 -14.26 2.02
N ASP A 60 14.65 -14.28 3.29
CA ASP A 60 13.58 -15.15 3.78
C ASP A 60 12.22 -14.66 3.25
N ARG A 61 11.58 -15.50 2.43
CA ARG A 61 10.28 -15.20 1.82
C ARG A 61 9.17 -15.02 2.84
N GLY A 62 9.15 -15.86 3.89
CA GLY A 62 8.16 -15.78 4.96
C GLY A 62 8.29 -14.46 5.72
N GLN A 63 9.53 -14.05 6.01
CA GLN A 63 9.77 -12.76 6.65
C GLN A 63 9.30 -11.57 5.79
N ILE A 64 9.48 -11.62 4.47
CA ILE A 64 8.98 -10.57 3.57
C ILE A 64 7.46 -10.57 3.53
N ALA A 65 6.84 -11.75 3.42
CA ALA A 65 5.39 -11.87 3.42
C ALA A 65 4.76 -11.31 4.70
N ASP A 66 5.29 -11.68 5.87
CA ASP A 66 4.80 -11.20 7.17
C ASP A 66 4.91 -9.66 7.28
N ARG A 67 6.01 -9.08 6.80
CA ARG A 67 6.21 -7.63 6.81
C ARG A 67 5.24 -6.92 5.88
N LEU A 68 5.04 -7.45 4.68
CA LEU A 68 4.13 -6.88 3.70
C LEU A 68 2.67 -6.94 4.18
N GLN A 69 2.26 -8.06 4.79
CA GLN A 69 0.94 -8.18 5.41
C GLN A 69 0.74 -7.20 6.57
N SER A 70 1.77 -6.98 7.40
CA SER A 70 1.71 -5.95 8.44
C SER A 70 1.48 -4.56 7.84
N ILE A 71 2.17 -4.24 6.74
CA ILE A 71 1.99 -2.96 6.04
C ILE A 71 0.58 -2.85 5.44
N GLU A 72 0.03 -3.94 4.88
CA GLU A 72 -1.35 -3.95 4.37
C GLU A 72 -2.36 -3.63 5.48
N VAL A 73 -2.18 -4.21 6.66
CA VAL A 73 -3.05 -3.94 7.82
C VAL A 73 -2.96 -2.47 8.23
N ASP A 74 -1.75 -1.91 8.31
CA ASP A 74 -1.55 -0.51 8.68
C ASP A 74 -2.21 0.44 7.66
N LEU A 75 -1.99 0.21 6.36
CA LEU A 75 -2.56 1.03 5.29
C LEU A 75 -4.08 0.91 5.20
N ALA A 76 -4.63 -0.29 5.44
CA ALA A 76 -6.08 -0.51 5.49
C ALA A 76 -6.74 0.20 6.68
N SER A 77 -6.05 0.28 7.83
CA SER A 77 -6.52 1.06 8.98
C SER A 77 -6.62 2.54 8.62
N ILE A 78 -5.60 3.10 7.97
CA ILE A 78 -5.60 4.50 7.53
C ILE A 78 -6.77 4.78 6.57
N LEU A 79 -7.02 3.92 5.59
CA LEU A 79 -8.17 4.05 4.69
C LEU A 79 -9.51 4.02 5.43
N SER A 80 -9.63 3.15 6.44
CA SER A 80 -10.84 3.06 7.25
C SER A 80 -11.07 4.34 8.06
N GLU A 81 -10.02 4.87 8.69
CA GLU A 81 -10.06 6.14 9.43
C GLU A 81 -10.45 7.32 8.54
N LEU A 82 -9.95 7.37 7.29
CA LEU A 82 -10.30 8.41 6.33
C LEU A 82 -11.78 8.35 5.92
N ALA A 83 -12.30 7.14 5.67
CA ALA A 83 -13.70 6.94 5.33
C ALA A 83 -14.65 7.34 6.49
N ASP A 84 -14.25 7.05 7.73
CA ASP A 84 -15.01 7.45 8.92
C ASP A 84 -15.06 8.98 9.08
N GLN A 85 -13.97 9.69 8.74
CA GLN A 85 -13.94 11.16 8.80
C GLN A 85 -14.87 11.82 7.77
N GLU A 86 -15.01 11.29 6.57
CA GLU A 86 -15.95 11.83 5.57
C GLU A 86 -17.42 11.68 6.00
N HIS A 87 -17.73 10.62 6.76
CA HIS A 87 -19.07 10.39 7.29
C HIS A 87 -19.45 11.35 8.42
N GLU A 88 -18.49 11.78 9.25
CA GLU A 88 -18.75 12.68 10.37
C GLU A 88 -19.07 14.12 9.89
N TYR A 89 -18.45 14.58 8.80
CA TYR A 89 -18.74 15.88 8.20
C TYR A 89 -20.08 15.92 7.42
N SER A 90 -20.48 14.80 6.80
CA SER A 90 -21.73 14.72 6.03
C SER A 90 -23.00 14.65 6.90
N ALA A 91 -22.89 14.38 8.20
CA ALA A 91 -24.02 14.23 9.11
C ALA A 91 -24.42 15.54 9.84
N THR A 92 -23.71 16.64 9.57
CA THR A 92 -23.87 17.91 10.31
C THR A 92 -24.49 19.05 9.48
N ASP A 93 -24.92 18.77 8.24
CA ASP A 93 -25.66 19.70 7.36
C ASP A 93 -27.16 19.37 7.25
#